data_AF-A0AAV3U082-F1
#
_entry.id   AF-A0AAV3U082-F1
#
_cell.length_a   1.000
_cell.length_b   1.000
_cell.length_c   1.000
_cell.angle_alpha   90.00
_cell.angle_beta   90.00
_cell.angle_gamma   90.00
#
_symmetry.space_group_name_H-M   'P 1'
#
loop_
_entity.id
_entity.type
_entity.pdbx_description
1 polymer ?
#
loop_
_entity_poly.entity_id
_entity_poly.type
_entity_poly.pdbx_seq_one_letter_code
_entity_poly.pdbx_strand_id
1 'polypeptide(L)'
;MKSNELNEIKSLIEEVASSLNKTQAKAPLTKLRVRIGSLRGKIDPYLLGKLTEAMNYSSEAAGRSGSKQHWLSQANESWLVFENGIEQVLEEQNNN
;
A
#
# COMPACT_ATOMS: atom_id res chain seq x y z
N MET A 1 13.83 -3.93 -3.36
CA MET A 1 12.90 -2.88 -3.84
C MET A 1 13.64 -1.55 -3.88
N LYS A 2 13.38 -0.66 -4.82
CA LYS A 2 14.04 0.67 -4.83
C LYS A 2 13.21 1.68 -4.06
N SER A 3 13.84 2.67 -3.41
CA SER A 3 13.14 3.74 -2.68
C SER A 3 12.06 4.45 -3.53
N ASN A 4 12.34 4.69 -4.82
CA ASN A 4 11.35 5.29 -5.73
C ASN A 4 10.10 4.42 -5.95
N GLU A 5 10.25 3.08 -5.96
CA GLU A 5 9.14 2.14 -6.13
C GLU A 5 8.28 2.10 -4.86
N LEU A 6 8.91 2.16 -3.68
CA LEU A 6 8.22 2.25 -2.38
C LEU A 6 7.39 3.54 -2.28
N ASN A 7 7.99 4.68 -2.64
CA ASN A 7 7.31 5.98 -2.66
C ASN A 7 6.13 6.00 -3.64
N GLU A 8 6.28 5.41 -4.84
CA GLU A 8 5.19 5.32 -5.82
C GLU A 8 4.00 4.52 -5.26
N ILE A 9 4.26 3.40 -4.59
CA ILE A 9 3.22 2.57 -3.97
C ILE A 9 2.52 3.35 -2.84
N LYS A 10 3.27 4.06 -1.99
CA LYS A 10 2.73 4.91 -0.92
C LYS A 10 1.79 5.98 -1.47
N SER A 11 2.25 6.72 -2.48
CA SER A 11 1.44 7.75 -3.14
C SER A 11 0.17 7.17 -3.76
N LEU A 12 0.22 5.98 -4.35
CA LEU A 12 -0.98 5.32 -4.89
C LEU A 12 -1.97 4.92 -3.78
N ILE A 13 -1.49 4.45 -2.62
CA ILE A 13 -2.35 4.15 -1.46
C ILE A 13 -3.06 5.42 -0.97
N GLU A 14 -2.33 6.52 -0.84
CA GLU A 14 -2.85 7.82 -0.42
C GLU A 14 -3.85 8.39 -1.44
N GLU A 15 -3.57 8.28 -2.74
CA GLU A 15 -4.46 8.72 -3.82
C GLU A 15 -5.78 7.93 -3.82
N VAL A 16 -5.71 6.62 -3.64
CA VAL A 16 -6.91 5.78 -3.48
C VAL A 16 -7.70 6.20 -2.25
N ALA A 17 -7.06 6.36 -1.09
CA ALA A 17 -7.76 6.64 0.16
C ALA A 17 -8.35 8.07 0.21
N SER A 18 -7.69 9.03 -0.42
CA SER A 18 -8.13 10.43 -0.49
C SER A 18 -9.26 10.66 -1.50
N SER A 19 -9.44 9.76 -2.47
CA SER A 19 -10.47 9.83 -3.52
C SER A 19 -11.88 10.10 -2.96
N LEU A 20 -12.63 10.98 -3.63
CA LEU A 20 -13.97 11.39 -3.18
C LEU A 20 -15.01 10.29 -3.35
N ASN A 21 -14.78 9.35 -4.26
CA ASN A 21 -15.64 8.20 -4.51
C ASN A 21 -14.87 7.05 -5.16
N LYS A 22 -15.51 5.87 -5.20
CA LYS A 22 -14.94 4.64 -5.80
C LYS A 22 -14.63 4.79 -7.29
N THR A 23 -15.34 5.66 -8.01
CA THR A 23 -15.08 5.91 -9.44
C THR A 23 -13.74 6.62 -9.63
N GLN A 24 -13.45 7.66 -8.84
CA GLN A 24 -12.16 8.36 -8.85
C GLN A 24 -11.02 7.45 -8.40
N ALA A 25 -11.27 6.60 -7.39
CA ALA A 25 -10.27 5.65 -6.90
C ALA A 25 -9.89 4.55 -7.91
N LYS A 26 -10.71 4.31 -8.94
CA LYS A 26 -10.55 3.17 -9.85
C LYS A 26 -9.20 3.17 -10.58
N ALA A 27 -8.79 4.32 -11.10
CA ALA A 27 -7.54 4.45 -11.84
C ALA A 27 -6.30 4.21 -10.96
N PRO A 28 -6.10 4.91 -9.82
CA PRO A 28 -4.96 4.66 -8.94
C PRO A 28 -5.01 3.26 -8.32
N LEU A 29 -6.19 2.74 -7.96
CA LEU A 29 -6.34 1.37 -7.44
C LEU A 29 -5.90 0.32 -8.47
N THR A 30 -6.20 0.54 -9.75
CA THR A 30 -5.76 -0.37 -10.82
C THR A 30 -4.25 -0.36 -10.96
N LYS A 31 -3.62 0.82 -10.95
CA LYS A 31 -2.15 0.94 -10.97
C LYS A 31 -1.52 0.23 -9.77
N LEU A 32 -2.06 0.45 -8.58
CA LEU A 32 -1.61 -0.18 -7.34
C LEU A 32 -1.68 -1.71 -7.42
N ARG A 33 -2.80 -2.26 -7.93
CA ARG A 33 -2.95 -3.72 -8.14
C ARG A 33 -1.90 -4.29 -9.09
N VAL A 34 -1.58 -3.60 -10.18
CA VAL A 34 -0.54 -4.04 -11.11
C VAL A 34 0.83 -4.06 -10.42
N ARG A 35 1.15 -3.02 -9.64
CA ARG A 35 2.41 -2.95 -8.88
C ARG A 35 2.50 -4.10 -7.87
N ILE A 36 1.46 -4.31 -7.06
CA ILE A 36 1.40 -5.43 -6.10
C ILE A 36 1.56 -6.78 -6.80
N GLY A 37 0.89 -6.96 -7.94
CA GLY A 37 1.03 -8.17 -8.75
C GLY A 37 2.47 -8.42 -9.21
N SER A 38 3.19 -7.37 -9.60
CA SER A 38 4.59 -7.45 -10.03
C SER A 38 5.59 -7.77 -8.90
N LEU A 39 5.17 -7.64 -7.65
CA LEU A 39 5.96 -7.95 -6.45
C LEU A 39 5.80 -9.40 -5.99
N ARG A 40 4.79 -10.12 -6.50
CA ARG A 40 4.59 -11.54 -6.16
C ARG A 40 5.84 -12.35 -6.47
N GLY A 41 6.32 -13.10 -5.49
CA GLY A 41 7.53 -13.91 -5.58
C GLY A 41 8.85 -13.13 -5.46
N LYS A 42 8.82 -11.80 -5.34
CA LYS A 42 10.01 -10.95 -5.12
C LYS A 42 10.13 -10.43 -3.70
N ILE A 43 9.03 -10.42 -2.97
CA ILE A 43 8.97 -9.98 -1.58
C ILE A 43 8.41 -11.11 -0.72
N ASP A 44 8.73 -11.05 0.57
CA ASP A 44 8.21 -11.96 1.57
C ASP A 44 6.65 -12.02 1.52
N PRO A 45 6.04 -13.21 1.58
CA PRO A 45 4.59 -13.38 1.48
C PRO A 45 3.80 -12.64 2.57
N TYR A 46 4.34 -12.52 3.78
CA TYR A 46 3.69 -11.77 4.86
C TYR A 46 3.71 -10.27 4.57
N LEU A 47 4.85 -9.72 4.12
CA LEU A 47 4.94 -8.32 3.67
C LEU A 47 4.01 -8.03 2.49
N LEU A 48 3.92 -8.94 1.51
CA LEU A 48 2.95 -8.83 0.42
C LEU A 48 1.51 -8.82 0.93
N GLY A 49 1.21 -9.62 1.96
CA GLY A 49 -0.07 -9.63 2.65
C GLY A 49 -0.40 -8.27 3.25
N LYS A 50 0.54 -7.67 3.98
CA LYS A 50 0.39 -6.34 4.59
C LYS A 50 0.18 -5.22 3.57
N LEU A 51 0.91 -5.26 2.46
CA LEU A 51 0.68 -4.33 1.36
C LEU A 51 -0.71 -4.50 0.71
N THR A 52 -1.18 -5.74 0.60
CA THR A 52 -2.53 -6.04 0.08
C THR A 52 -3.62 -5.55 1.03
N GLU A 53 -3.43 -5.71 2.34
CA GLU A 53 -4.31 -5.14 3.37
C GLU A 53 -4.38 -3.61 3.25
N ALA A 54 -3.23 -2.93 3.17
CA ALA A 54 -3.17 -1.48 3.00
C ALA A 54 -3.94 -0.99 1.76
N MET A 55 -3.81 -1.69 0.62
CA MET A 55 -4.59 -1.43 -0.59
C MET A 55 -6.10 -1.64 -0.38
N ASN A 56 -6.50 -2.69 0.31
CA ASN A 56 -7.91 -2.99 0.53
C ASN A 56 -8.55 -1.93 1.44
N TYR A 57 -7.87 -1.55 2.52
CA TYR A 57 -8.33 -0.51 3.43
C TYR A 57 -8.37 0.87 2.77
N SER A 58 -7.37 1.24 1.95
CA SER A 58 -7.44 2.48 1.17
C SER A 58 -8.61 2.48 0.20
N SER A 59 -8.86 1.34 -0.46
CA SER A 59 -10.05 1.17 -1.29
C SER A 59 -11.32 1.37 -0.48
N GLU A 60 -11.43 0.81 0.73
CA GLU A 60 -12.60 1.01 1.60
C GLU A 60 -12.78 2.45 2.09
N ALA A 61 -11.70 3.19 2.32
CA ALA A 61 -11.75 4.60 2.67
C ALA A 61 -12.34 5.48 1.53
N ALA A 62 -12.15 5.08 0.26
CA ALA A 62 -12.62 5.84 -0.88
C ALA A 62 -14.15 6.00 -0.89
N GLY A 63 -14.60 7.25 -0.80
CA GLY A 63 -16.02 7.60 -0.84
C GLY A 63 -16.85 7.31 0.42
N ARG A 64 -16.24 6.88 1.53
CA ARG A 64 -16.95 6.66 2.80
C ARG A 64 -16.68 7.80 3.77
N SER A 65 -17.61 8.73 3.99
CA SER A 65 -17.42 9.85 4.92
C SER A 65 -17.47 9.44 6.40
N GLY A 66 -18.42 8.57 6.79
CA GLY A 66 -18.66 8.21 8.20
C GLY A 66 -17.61 7.29 8.83
N SER A 67 -16.94 6.45 8.03
CA SER A 67 -15.93 5.50 8.52
C SER A 67 -14.55 5.73 7.88
N LYS A 68 -14.34 6.89 7.23
CA LYS A 68 -13.09 7.17 6.50
C LYS A 68 -11.87 7.02 7.39
N GLN A 69 -11.94 7.63 8.57
CA GLN A 69 -10.81 7.69 9.49
C GLN A 69 -10.41 6.32 10.00
N HIS A 70 -11.38 5.44 10.25
CA HIS A 70 -11.12 4.06 10.62
C HIS A 70 -10.34 3.33 9.53
N TRP A 71 -10.80 3.39 8.29
CA TRP A 71 -10.13 2.74 7.16
C TRP A 71 -8.76 3.35 6.84
N LEU A 72 -8.59 4.67 7.02
CA LEU A 72 -7.30 5.33 6.91
C LEU A 72 -6.30 4.84 7.96
N SER A 73 -6.74 4.70 9.23
CA SER A 73 -5.90 4.15 10.30
C SER A 73 -5.44 2.74 9.95
N GLN A 74 -6.38 1.87 9.55
CA GLN A 74 -6.07 0.48 9.18
C GLN A 74 -5.15 0.38 7.96
N ALA A 75 -5.35 1.24 6.95
CA ALA A 75 -4.46 1.34 5.80
C ALA A 75 -3.04 1.75 6.20
N ASN A 76 -2.93 2.77 7.07
CA ASN A 76 -1.65 3.28 7.55
C ASN A 76 -0.91 2.26 8.44
N GLU A 77 -1.61 1.60 9.36
CA GLU A 77 -1.05 0.54 10.19
C GLU A 77 -0.48 -0.60 9.33
N SER A 78 -1.24 -1.05 8.32
CA SER A 78 -0.79 -2.10 7.41
C SER A 78 0.39 -1.65 6.54
N TRP A 79 0.37 -0.39 6.10
CA TRP A 79 1.47 0.21 5.35
C TRP A 79 2.76 0.27 6.17
N LEU A 80 2.71 0.74 7.42
CA LEU A 80 3.89 0.87 8.29
C LEU A 80 4.56 -0.48 8.55
N VAL A 81 3.78 -1.55 8.76
CA VAL A 81 4.33 -2.90 8.92
C VAL A 81 5.05 -3.35 7.65
N PHE A 82 4.48 -3.06 6.48
CA PHE A 82 5.12 -3.36 5.20
C PHE A 82 6.40 -2.54 4.98
N GLU A 83 6.34 -1.22 5.19
CA GLU A 83 7.45 -0.26 5.01
C GLU A 83 8.64 -0.67 5.88
N ASN A 84 8.43 -0.85 7.18
CA ASN A 84 9.48 -1.25 8.11
C ASN A 84 10.10 -2.61 7.74
N GLY A 85 9.27 -3.57 7.31
CA GLY A 85 9.77 -4.88 6.88
C GLY A 85 10.62 -4.83 5.61
N ILE A 86 10.27 -3.96 4.66
CA ILE A 86 11.09 -3.73 3.47
C ILE A 86 12.39 -3.02 3.82
N GLU A 87 12.34 -2.00 4.68
CA GLU A 87 13.53 -1.29 5.16
C GLU A 87 14.53 -2.24 5.83
N GLN A 88 14.05 -3.10 6.73
CA GLN A 88 14.88 -4.13 7.37
C GLN A 88 15.56 -5.04 6.34
N VAL A 89 14.82 -5.53 5.35
CA VAL A 89 15.39 -6.38 4.28
C VAL A 89 16.44 -5.63 3.46
N LEU A 90 16.25 -4.33 3.23
CA LEU A 90 17.23 -3.51 2.50
C LEU A 90 18.50 -3.26 3.32
N GLU A 91 18.37 -3.04 4.63
CA GLU A 91 19.51 -2.90 5.54
C GLU A 91 20.33 -4.19 5.61
N GLU A 92 19.68 -5.35 5.73
CA GLU A 92 20.34 -6.66 5.74
C GLU A 92 21.11 -6.97 4.44
N GLN A 93 20.64 -6.45 3.30
CA GLN A 93 21.32 -6.59 2.00
C GLN A 93 22.53 -5.66 1.83
N ASN A 94 22.59 -4.54 2.55
CA ASN A 94 23.71 -3.60 2.47
C ASN A 94 24.85 -3.93 3.46
N ASN A 95 24.56 -4.78 4.45
CA ASN A 95 25.52 -5.19 5.49
C ASN A 95 26.18 -6.57 5.20
N ASN A 96 25.84 -7.22 4.09
CA ASN A 96 26.44 -8.46 3.59
C ASN A 96 27.17 -8.24 2.27
#